data_AF-A0A354K603-F1
#
_entry.id   AF-A0A354K603-F1
#
_cell.length_a   1.000
_cell.length_b   1.000
_cell.length_c   1.000
_cell.angle_alpha   90.00
_cell.angle_beta   90.00
_cell.angle_gamma   90.00
#
_symmetry.space_group_name_H-M   'P 1'
#
loop_
_entity.id
_entity.type
_entity.pdbx_description
1 polymer ?
#
loop_
_entity_poly.entity_id
_entity_poly.type
_entity_poly.pdbx_seq_one_letter_code
_entity_poly.pdbx_strand_id
1 'polypeptide(L)'
;MNQELVDHLLYECETEQELLSGLQEITDEETLFAYLDAYNWDDGFAVPEAAAAHPCCTLPVALMLFYDAGGAGLFLPDGEPLSKRAKAFVKTLQTRILAGDFPAGKAAYVLPLTRTERFYLKKAGADPVFLTDLNL
;
A
#
# COMPACT_ATOMS: atom_id res chain seq x y z
N MET A 1 -2.55 17.68 -1.66
CA MET A 1 -2.64 17.08 -0.31
C MET A 1 -3.42 18.00 0.61
N ASN A 2 -4.44 17.45 1.29
CA ASN A 2 -5.17 18.10 2.36
C ASN A 2 -4.57 17.72 3.72
N GLN A 3 -3.62 18.54 4.21
CA GLN A 3 -2.89 18.24 5.46
C GLN A 3 -3.80 18.20 6.69
N GLU A 4 -4.80 19.11 6.77
CA GLU A 4 -5.71 19.18 7.91
C GLU A 4 -6.51 17.87 8.08
N LEU A 5 -6.96 17.28 6.96
CA LEU A 5 -7.64 15.99 6.99
C LEU A 5 -6.70 14.85 7.42
N VAL A 6 -5.45 14.86 6.95
CA VAL A 6 -4.45 13.84 7.36
C VAL A 6 -4.20 13.92 8.87
N ASP A 7 -3.97 15.12 9.40
CA ASP A 7 -3.73 15.32 10.83
C ASP A 7 -4.94 14.88 11.67
N HIS A 8 -6.15 15.20 11.22
CA HIS A 8 -7.39 14.76 11.87
C HIS A 8 -7.51 13.23 11.91
N LEU A 9 -7.23 12.55 10.79
CA LEU A 9 -7.29 11.08 10.72
C LEU A 9 -6.23 10.43 11.62
N LEU A 10 -5.02 10.97 11.66
CA LEU A 10 -3.91 10.35 12.41
C LEU A 10 -3.99 10.59 13.91
N TYR A 11 -4.50 11.75 14.34
CA TYR A 11 -4.33 12.21 15.72
C TYR A 11 -5.63 12.52 16.46
N GLU A 12 -6.75 12.67 15.75
CA GLU A 12 -8.03 13.05 16.36
C GLU A 12 -9.09 11.95 16.27
N CYS A 13 -9.04 11.08 15.26
CA CYS A 13 -9.93 9.91 15.17
C CYS A 13 -9.55 8.85 16.21
N GLU A 14 -10.51 8.37 17.00
CA GLU A 14 -10.28 7.39 18.07
C GLU A 14 -10.82 6.00 17.73
N THR A 15 -11.68 5.90 16.72
CA THR A 15 -12.35 4.65 16.34
C THR A 15 -12.11 4.26 14.89
N GLU A 16 -12.10 2.96 14.63
CA GLU A 16 -12.04 2.41 13.25
C GLU A 16 -13.16 3.00 12.37
N GLN A 17 -14.36 3.22 12.92
CA GLN A 17 -15.47 3.78 12.16
C GLN A 17 -15.25 5.24 11.74
N GLU A 18 -14.64 6.06 12.61
CA GLU A 18 -14.28 7.45 12.28
C GLU A 18 -13.20 7.46 11.19
N LEU A 19 -12.16 6.63 11.33
CA LEU A 19 -11.11 6.49 10.32
C LEU A 19 -11.69 6.08 8.96
N LEU A 20 -12.58 5.09 8.94
CA LEU A 20 -13.23 4.63 7.70
C LEU A 20 -14.15 5.69 7.10
N SER A 21 -14.79 6.52 7.92
CA SER A 21 -15.65 7.60 7.44
C SER A 21 -14.81 8.74 6.84
N GLY A 22 -13.77 9.19 7.54
CA GLY A 22 -12.90 10.25 7.05
C GLY A 22 -12.03 9.80 5.86
N LEU A 23 -11.70 8.51 5.74
CA LEU A 23 -11.10 7.95 4.52
C LEU A 23 -11.97 8.22 3.27
N GLN A 24 -13.30 8.19 3.40
CA GLN A 24 -14.22 8.47 2.28
C GLN A 24 -14.26 9.96 1.90
N GLU A 25 -13.81 10.85 2.78
CA GLU A 25 -13.72 12.28 2.52
C GLU A 25 -12.47 12.65 1.70
N ILE A 26 -11.51 11.72 1.58
CA ILE A 26 -10.32 11.89 0.75
C ILE A 26 -10.74 11.87 -0.73
N THR A 27 -10.36 12.91 -1.47
CA THR A 27 -10.76 13.08 -2.89
C THR A 27 -9.58 13.10 -3.86
N ASP A 28 -8.35 12.99 -3.35
CA ASP A 28 -7.14 12.99 -4.16
C ASP A 28 -6.12 11.94 -3.68
N GLU A 29 -5.30 11.49 -4.62
CA GLU A 29 -4.26 10.48 -4.39
C GLU A 29 -3.21 10.92 -3.37
N GLU A 30 -2.78 12.18 -3.43
CA GLU A 30 -1.69 12.70 -2.60
C GLU A 30 -2.06 12.67 -1.12
N THR A 31 -3.29 13.07 -0.80
CA THR A 31 -3.85 12.97 0.56
C THR A 31 -3.98 11.52 1.02
N LEU A 32 -4.49 10.62 0.17
CA LEU A 32 -4.61 9.19 0.51
C LEU A 32 -3.24 8.57 0.78
N PHE A 33 -2.27 8.88 -0.07
CA PHE A 33 -0.89 8.39 0.05
C PHE A 33 -0.27 8.87 1.36
N ALA A 34 -0.32 10.18 1.65
CA ALA A 34 0.26 10.76 2.85
C ALA A 34 -0.35 10.20 4.14
N TYR A 35 -1.67 9.99 4.17
CA TYR A 35 -2.32 9.37 5.31
C TYR A 35 -1.84 7.93 5.54
N LEU A 36 -1.78 7.11 4.50
CA LEU A 36 -1.39 5.70 4.62
C LEU A 36 0.10 5.50 4.91
N ASP A 37 0.98 6.37 4.41
CA ASP A 37 2.42 6.35 4.71
C ASP A 37 2.69 6.62 6.20
N ALA A 38 1.80 7.36 6.87
CA ALA A 38 1.87 7.66 8.29
C ALA A 38 0.98 6.74 9.17
N TYR A 39 0.18 5.85 8.56
CA TYR A 39 -0.76 5.00 9.28
C TYR A 39 -0.04 3.98 10.17
N ASN A 40 -0.52 3.82 11.39
CA ASN A 40 0.00 2.82 12.32
C ASN A 40 -0.54 1.43 11.96
N TRP A 41 0.28 0.60 11.33
CA TRP A 41 -0.12 -0.76 10.92
C TRP A 41 -0.48 -1.70 12.08
N ASP A 42 -0.11 -1.37 13.33
CA ASP A 42 -0.57 -2.09 14.52
C ASP A 42 -2.08 -1.93 14.77
N ASP A 43 -2.71 -0.89 14.21
CA ASP A 43 -4.17 -0.67 14.28
C ASP A 43 -4.95 -1.63 13.35
N GLY A 44 -4.23 -2.43 12.57
CA GLY A 44 -4.79 -3.53 11.79
C GLY A 44 -5.15 -3.15 10.35
N PHE A 45 -5.94 -4.02 9.71
CA PHE A 45 -6.11 -4.05 8.25
C PHE A 45 -7.39 -3.39 7.74
N ALA A 46 -8.30 -2.92 8.60
CA ALA A 46 -9.57 -2.35 8.13
C ALA A 46 -9.36 -1.12 7.23
N VAL A 47 -8.49 -0.19 7.67
CA VAL A 47 -8.11 0.99 6.88
C VAL A 47 -7.36 0.60 5.60
N PRO A 48 -6.28 -0.22 5.62
CA PRO A 48 -5.63 -0.71 4.41
C PRO A 48 -6.57 -1.41 3.41
N GLU A 49 -7.52 -2.22 3.89
CA GLU A 49 -8.49 -2.93 3.06
C GLU A 49 -9.48 -1.96 2.41
N ALA A 50 -9.98 -0.97 3.15
CA ALA A 50 -10.85 0.08 2.62
C ALA A 50 -10.10 0.98 1.62
N ALA A 51 -8.86 1.34 1.93
CA ALA A 51 -8.00 2.12 1.06
C ALA A 51 -7.72 1.39 -0.26
N ALA A 52 -7.47 0.08 -0.24
CA ALA A 52 -7.29 -0.71 -1.46
C ALA A 52 -8.55 -0.74 -2.36
N ALA A 53 -9.74 -0.47 -1.81
CA ALA A 53 -10.99 -0.36 -2.56
C ALA A 53 -11.35 1.10 -2.93
N HIS A 54 -10.57 2.08 -2.48
CA HIS A 54 -10.86 3.49 -2.63
C HIS A 54 -10.64 3.97 -4.08
N PRO A 55 -11.47 4.87 -4.64
CA PRO A 55 -11.29 5.40 -6.00
C PRO A 55 -9.96 6.12 -6.23
N CYS A 56 -9.39 6.73 -5.18
CA CYS A 56 -8.08 7.39 -5.23
C CYS A 56 -6.90 6.42 -5.01
N CYS A 57 -7.16 5.12 -4.84
CA CYS A 57 -6.12 4.11 -4.74
C CYS A 57 -5.54 3.84 -6.14
N THR A 58 -4.48 4.55 -6.46
CA THR A 58 -3.71 4.41 -7.70
C THR A 58 -2.63 3.33 -7.54
N LEU A 59 -1.93 3.02 -8.63
CA LEU A 59 -0.83 2.06 -8.59
C LEU A 59 0.26 2.38 -7.54
N PRO A 60 0.75 3.63 -7.38
CA PRO A 60 1.65 3.98 -6.28
C PRO A 60 1.10 3.61 -4.90
N VAL A 61 -0.15 3.96 -4.61
CA VAL A 61 -0.80 3.66 -3.32
C VAL A 61 -0.94 2.15 -3.11
N ALA A 62 -1.33 1.41 -4.15
CA ALA A 62 -1.46 -0.04 -4.09
C ALA A 62 -0.11 -0.74 -3.86
N LEU A 63 0.98 -0.24 -4.46
CA LEU A 63 2.33 -0.76 -4.23
C LEU A 63 2.80 -0.45 -2.82
N MET A 64 2.53 0.74 -2.28
CA MET A 64 2.82 1.07 -0.89
C MET A 64 2.13 0.09 0.08
N LEU A 65 0.81 -0.05 -0.02
CA LEU A 65 0.04 -1.02 0.76
C LEU A 65 0.56 -2.46 0.61
N PHE A 66 1.00 -2.84 -0.60
CA PHE A 66 1.55 -4.17 -0.86
C PHE A 66 2.86 -4.41 -0.10
N TYR A 67 3.79 -3.45 -0.14
CA TYR A 67 5.08 -3.61 0.51
C TYR A 67 5.00 -3.47 2.03
N ASP A 68 4.21 -2.52 2.54
CA ASP A 68 4.04 -2.31 3.97
C ASP A 68 3.32 -3.50 4.64
N ALA A 69 2.42 -4.17 3.92
CA ALA A 69 1.84 -5.45 4.35
C ALA A 69 2.82 -6.64 4.28
N GLY A 70 4.09 -6.41 3.94
CA GLY A 70 5.16 -7.40 3.87
C GLY A 70 5.23 -8.16 2.54
N GLY A 71 4.72 -7.58 1.44
CA GLY A 71 4.62 -8.25 0.14
C GLY A 71 5.94 -8.70 -0.47
N ALA A 72 7.07 -8.06 -0.12
CA ALA A 72 8.40 -8.52 -0.51
C ALA A 72 8.67 -9.97 -0.05
N GLY A 73 8.17 -10.34 1.14
CA GLY A 73 8.33 -11.68 1.72
C GLY A 73 7.73 -12.81 0.89
N LEU A 74 6.80 -12.53 -0.04
CA LEU A 74 6.27 -13.54 -0.96
C LEU A 74 7.33 -14.08 -1.94
N PHE A 75 8.41 -13.34 -2.16
CA PHE A 75 9.40 -13.64 -3.19
C PHE A 75 10.78 -13.99 -2.62
N LEU A 76 10.98 -13.77 -1.33
CA LEU A 76 12.26 -13.96 -0.66
C LEU A 76 12.31 -15.35 0.01
N PRO A 77 13.39 -16.13 -0.18
CA PRO A 77 13.54 -17.43 0.47
C PRO A 77 13.49 -17.38 2.01
N ASP A 78 14.03 -16.29 2.57
CA ASP A 78 14.12 -16.04 4.01
C ASP A 78 13.21 -14.87 4.44
N GLY A 79 12.13 -14.60 3.68
CA GLY A 79 11.17 -13.56 4.02
C GLY A 79 10.47 -13.83 5.34
N GLU A 80 10.15 -12.77 6.09
CA GLU A 80 9.41 -12.93 7.35
C GLU A 80 8.05 -13.61 7.09
N PRO A 81 7.65 -14.55 7.96
CA PRO A 81 6.40 -15.26 7.77
C PRO A 81 5.22 -14.31 7.97
N LEU A 82 4.50 -14.03 6.89
CA LEU A 82 3.26 -13.28 6.94
C LEU A 82 2.19 -14.01 7.77
N SER A 83 1.46 -13.24 8.59
CA SER A 83 0.23 -13.74 9.22
C SER A 83 -0.77 -14.19 8.14
N LYS A 84 -1.74 -15.04 8.50
CA LYS A 84 -2.76 -15.51 7.54
C LYS A 84 -3.52 -14.34 6.91
N ARG A 85 -3.79 -13.28 7.70
CA ARG A 85 -4.49 -12.08 7.22
C ARG A 85 -3.61 -11.26 6.28
N ALA A 86 -2.37 -10.94 6.68
CA ALA A 86 -1.43 -10.22 5.84
C ALA A 86 -1.19 -10.94 4.51
N LYS A 87 -0.97 -12.27 4.54
CA LYS A 87 -0.80 -13.09 3.35
C LYS A 87 -2.02 -13.04 2.41
N ALA A 88 -3.23 -13.03 2.95
CA ALA A 88 -4.45 -12.90 2.14
C ALA A 88 -4.55 -11.52 1.51
N PHE A 89 -4.31 -10.45 2.28
CA PHE A 89 -4.35 -9.07 1.80
C PHE A 89 -3.31 -8.81 0.71
N VAL A 90 -2.05 -9.18 0.95
CA VAL A 90 -0.95 -9.07 -0.01
C VAL A 90 -1.27 -9.82 -1.31
N LYS A 91 -1.81 -11.04 -1.24
CA LYS A 91 -2.19 -11.81 -2.45
C LYS A 91 -3.34 -11.16 -3.23
N THR A 92 -4.29 -10.55 -2.53
CA THR A 92 -5.37 -9.77 -3.16
C THR A 92 -4.79 -8.58 -3.90
N LEU A 93 -3.93 -7.79 -3.25
CA LEU A 93 -3.23 -6.67 -3.90
C LEU A 93 -2.41 -7.13 -5.10
N GLN A 94 -1.61 -8.18 -4.95
CA GLN A 94 -0.80 -8.75 -6.02
C GLN A 94 -1.65 -9.09 -7.26
N THR A 95 -2.77 -9.77 -7.04
CA THR A 95 -3.68 -10.19 -8.12
C THR A 95 -4.25 -8.97 -8.85
N ARG A 96 -4.70 -7.97 -8.10
CA ARG A 96 -5.30 -6.74 -8.65
C ARG A 96 -4.27 -5.84 -9.35
N ILE A 97 -3.06 -5.74 -8.81
CA ILE A 97 -1.95 -5.00 -9.44
C ILE A 97 -1.61 -5.63 -10.79
N LEU A 98 -1.47 -6.95 -10.86
CA LEU A 98 -1.17 -7.68 -12.09
C LEU A 98 -2.32 -7.63 -13.11
N ALA A 99 -3.57 -7.53 -12.64
CA ALA A 99 -4.73 -7.33 -13.49
C ALA A 99 -4.84 -5.91 -14.06
N GLY A 100 -4.08 -4.95 -13.51
CA GLY A 100 -4.19 -3.53 -13.90
C GLY A 100 -5.43 -2.85 -13.33
N ASP A 101 -5.96 -3.34 -12.20
CA ASP A 101 -7.20 -2.83 -11.59
C ASP A 101 -7.05 -1.45 -10.94
N PHE A 102 -5.81 -0.97 -10.78
CA PHE A 102 -5.52 0.32 -10.17
C PHE A 102 -5.21 1.36 -11.25
N PRO A 103 -5.83 2.55 -11.21
CA PRO A 103 -5.52 3.62 -12.14
C PRO A 103 -4.05 4.05 -12.01
N ALA A 104 -3.51 4.59 -13.11
CA ALA A 104 -2.21 5.24 -13.08
C ALA A 104 -2.25 6.43 -12.10
N GLY A 105 -1.23 6.50 -11.26
CA GLY A 105 -1.05 7.56 -10.28
C GLY A 105 -0.20 8.71 -10.78
N LYS A 106 -0.11 9.76 -9.97
CA LYS A 106 0.82 10.90 -10.08
C LYS A 106 1.86 10.91 -8.97
N ALA A 107 1.67 10.11 -7.91
CA ALA A 107 2.63 9.99 -6.82
C ALA A 107 3.89 9.23 -7.26
N ALA A 108 5.05 9.86 -7.05
CA ALA A 108 6.31 9.14 -7.14
C ALA A 108 6.42 8.16 -5.96
N TYR A 109 6.95 6.96 -6.21
CA TYR A 109 7.13 5.95 -5.18
C TYR A 109 8.40 5.14 -5.43
N VAL A 110 9.34 5.26 -4.50
CA VAL A 110 10.56 4.44 -4.48
C VAL A 110 10.25 3.17 -3.73
N LEU A 111 10.39 2.01 -4.39
CA LEU A 111 10.06 0.76 -3.74
C LEU A 111 11.01 0.52 -2.56
N PRO A 112 10.52 0.07 -1.39
CA PRO A 112 11.31 -0.19 -0.20
C PRO A 112 12.07 -1.52 -0.32
N LEU A 113 12.76 -1.69 -1.45
CA LEU A 113 13.52 -2.90 -1.79
C LEU A 113 15.01 -2.57 -1.86
N THR A 114 15.79 -3.33 -1.09
CA THR A 114 17.24 -3.34 -1.19
C THR A 114 17.70 -3.93 -2.53
N ARG A 115 18.97 -3.66 -2.88
CA ARG A 115 19.60 -4.23 -4.09
C ARG A 115 19.52 -5.77 -4.12
N THR A 116 19.68 -6.40 -2.96
CA THR A 116 19.65 -7.86 -2.82
C THR A 116 18.24 -8.41 -3.07
N GLU A 117 17.21 -7.77 -2.51
CA GLU A 117 15.82 -8.19 -2.71
C GLU A 117 15.40 -8.03 -4.17
N ARG A 118 15.75 -6.91 -4.82
CA ARG A 118 15.50 -6.71 -6.26
C ARG A 118 16.16 -7.79 -7.11
N PHE A 119 17.37 -8.22 -6.74
CA PHE A 119 18.05 -9.32 -7.42
C PHE A 119 17.28 -10.64 -7.27
N TYR A 120 16.83 -10.99 -6.07
CA TYR A 120 16.08 -12.22 -5.83
C TYR A 120 14.72 -12.22 -6.52
N LEU A 121 13.97 -11.12 -6.42
CA LEU A 121 12.71 -10.91 -7.13
C LEU A 121 12.88 -11.08 -8.65
N LYS A 122 13.91 -10.45 -9.22
CA LYS A 122 14.22 -10.59 -10.66
C LYS A 122 14.57 -12.01 -11.03
N LYS A 123 15.35 -12.72 -10.21
CA LYS A 123 15.72 -14.13 -10.41
C LYS A 123 14.50 -15.05 -10.31
N ALA A 124 13.54 -14.72 -9.45
CA ALA A 124 12.27 -15.43 -9.31
C ALA A 124 11.27 -15.14 -10.43
N GLY A 125 11.58 -14.21 -11.34
CA GLY A 125 10.69 -13.82 -12.44
C GLY A 125 9.52 -12.96 -11.99
N ALA A 126 9.67 -12.17 -10.92
CA ALA A 126 8.66 -11.19 -10.52
C ALA A 126 8.40 -10.19 -11.65
N ASP A 127 7.13 -9.78 -11.77
CA ASP A 127 6.73 -8.78 -12.75
C ASP A 127 7.46 -7.44 -12.52
N PRO A 128 7.89 -6.72 -13.58
CA PRO A 128 8.57 -5.43 -13.45
C PRO A 128 7.85 -4.39 -12.60
N VAL A 129 6.52 -4.47 -12.47
CA VAL A 129 5.73 -3.57 -11.61
C VAL A 129 6.15 -3.65 -10.14
N PHE A 130 6.67 -4.80 -9.69
CA PHE A 130 7.17 -5.02 -8.33
C PHE A 130 8.68 -4.79 -8.20
N LEU A 131 9.33 -4.21 -9.20
CA LEU A 131 10.78 -4.04 -9.26
C LEU A 131 11.22 -2.62 -9.62
N THR A 132 10.30 -1.82 -10.17
CA THR A 132 10.60 -0.53 -10.80
C THR A 132 10.03 0.59 -9.95
N ASP A 133 10.87 1.53 -9.55
CA ASP A 133 10.43 2.74 -8.86
C ASP A 133 9.55 3.57 -9.80
N LEU A 134 8.48 4.15 -9.27
CA LEU A 134 7.60 5.04 -10.00
C LEU A 134 8.16 6.46 -9.86
N ASN A 135 8.82 6.95 -10.90
CA ASN A 135 9.31 8.33 -10.97
C ASN A 135 8.44 9.08 -11.96
N LEU A 136 7.63 10.01 -11.48
CA LEU A 136 6.69 10.81 -12.26
C LEU A 136 7.13 12.27 -12.34
#